data_AF-A0A3D2C2Y5-F1
#
_entry.id   AF-A0A3D2C2Y5-F1
#
_cell.length_a   1.000
_cell.length_b   1.000
_cell.length_c   1.000
_cell.angle_alpha   90.00
_cell.angle_beta   90.00
_cell.angle_gamma   90.00
#
_symmetry.space_group_name_H-M   'P 1'
#
loop_
_entity.id
_entity.type
_entity.pdbx_description
1 polymer ?
#
loop_
_entity_poly.entity_id
_entity_poly.type
_entity_poly.pdbx_seq_one_letter_code
_entity_poly.pdbx_strand_id
1 'polypeptide(L)'
;AVEWLLSSEWPRDPDSRGIILFDELTAADRTLQVAAYELILERRLGTLYTVPPGWYIVAAGNRAGDRAVAGTLSSALANRFCHLDVAVNVEDWVAWAAEQDLPPIVSAFLRFQPESFLDLSGPLDRGWPSPRSWERVAVTLMHGAELPEHLMRRLVEGLVGVGAAAQFLAFRELADSLPDVDAWLRGDESLTVPERPDLRFALVGAVAHRVWRAPQRRAAIQRALELSDVLGSDFAALLLTDLLRGRSADDLRLVLQSSAFPGWLKQHGPALRGRLTRGADAVLASVLGGASA
;
A
#
# COMPACT_ATOMS: atom_id res chain seq x y z
N ALA A 1 -31.54 -18.72 -28.31
CA ALA A 1 -31.93 -18.20 -26.99
C ALA A 1 -30.76 -18.47 -26.05
N VAL A 2 -30.37 -17.49 -25.23
CA VAL A 2 -29.34 -17.71 -24.20
C VAL A 2 -30.02 -18.50 -23.08
N GLU A 3 -29.52 -19.70 -22.78
CA GLU A 3 -29.98 -20.51 -21.66
C GLU A 3 -29.10 -20.17 -20.44
N TRP A 4 -29.73 -19.63 -19.40
CA TRP A 4 -29.03 -19.21 -18.19
C TRP A 4 -28.95 -20.37 -17.20
N LEU A 5 -27.72 -20.75 -16.85
CA LEU A 5 -27.47 -21.61 -15.70
C LEU A 5 -27.40 -20.73 -14.45
N LEU A 6 -28.48 -20.68 -13.67
CA LEU A 6 -28.51 -19.92 -12.44
C LEU A 6 -27.60 -20.56 -11.39
N SER A 7 -26.66 -19.80 -10.86
CA SER A 7 -25.87 -20.26 -9.72
C SER A 7 -26.78 -20.52 -8.52
N SER A 8 -26.55 -21.63 -7.83
CA SER A 8 -27.23 -21.93 -6.57
C SER A 8 -26.90 -20.90 -5.49
N GLU A 9 -25.76 -20.23 -5.60
CA GLU A 9 -25.26 -19.24 -4.62
C GLU A 9 -25.95 -17.88 -4.73
N TRP A 10 -26.74 -17.65 -5.79
CA TRP A 10 -27.42 -16.37 -5.97
C TRP A 10 -28.56 -16.17 -4.96
N PRO A 11 -28.72 -14.93 -4.47
CA PRO A 11 -29.68 -14.63 -3.41
C PRO A 11 -31.12 -14.77 -3.88
N ARG A 12 -31.93 -15.52 -3.11
CA ARG A 12 -33.35 -15.74 -3.42
C ARG A 12 -34.29 -15.27 -2.31
N ASP A 13 -33.77 -15.05 -1.11
CA ASP A 13 -34.53 -14.53 0.01
C ASP A 13 -34.84 -13.03 -0.21
N PRO A 14 -36.13 -12.64 -0.29
CA PRO A 14 -36.55 -11.24 -0.47
C PRO A 14 -36.02 -10.28 0.61
N ASP A 15 -35.81 -10.77 1.83
CA ASP A 15 -35.37 -9.97 2.98
C ASP A 15 -33.84 -9.90 3.12
N SER A 16 -33.12 -10.67 2.29
CA SER A 16 -31.66 -10.68 2.28
C SER A 16 -31.05 -9.40 1.68
N ARG A 17 -29.82 -9.11 2.09
CA ARG A 17 -29.06 -7.93 1.67
C ARG A 17 -27.63 -8.32 1.33
N GLY A 18 -27.03 -7.62 0.37
CA GLY A 18 -25.65 -7.90 -0.02
C GLY A 18 -25.18 -7.11 -1.24
N ILE A 19 -24.03 -7.51 -1.76
CA ILE A 19 -23.42 -6.94 -2.97
C ILE A 19 -23.18 -8.09 -3.96
N ILE A 20 -23.65 -7.94 -5.19
CA ILE A 20 -23.24 -8.77 -6.33
C ILE A 20 -22.14 -8.02 -7.06
N LEU A 21 -20.92 -8.58 -7.06
CA LEU A 21 -19.76 -8.01 -7.74
C LEU A 21 -19.52 -8.75 -9.07
N PHE A 22 -19.55 -8.01 -10.17
CA PHE A 22 -19.07 -8.46 -11.47
C PHE A 22 -17.61 -8.03 -11.63
N ASP A 23 -16.69 -8.93 -11.31
CA ASP A 23 -15.26 -8.66 -11.48
C ASP A 23 -14.84 -8.81 -12.95
N GLU A 24 -13.88 -7.99 -13.38
CA GLU A 24 -13.34 -7.94 -14.74
C GLU A 24 -14.40 -7.86 -15.86
N LEU A 25 -15.49 -7.10 -15.64
CA LEU A 25 -16.60 -6.96 -16.58
C LEU A 25 -16.15 -6.48 -17.97
N THR A 26 -15.12 -5.64 -18.02
CA THR A 26 -14.53 -5.12 -19.26
C THR A 26 -13.76 -6.18 -20.04
N ALA A 27 -13.27 -7.25 -19.40
CA ALA A 27 -12.56 -8.34 -20.07
C ALA A 27 -13.53 -9.36 -20.72
N ALA A 28 -14.79 -9.38 -20.30
CA ALA A 28 -15.82 -10.21 -20.90
C ALA A 28 -16.06 -9.84 -22.37
N ASP A 29 -16.32 -10.84 -23.21
CA ASP A 29 -16.70 -10.59 -24.60
C ASP A 29 -18.03 -9.84 -24.69
N ARG A 30 -18.27 -9.20 -25.84
CA ARG A 30 -19.45 -8.34 -26.03
C ARG A 30 -20.78 -9.07 -25.84
N THR A 31 -20.85 -10.37 -26.17
CA THR A 31 -22.07 -11.17 -26.01
C THR A 31 -22.36 -11.38 -24.53
N LEU A 32 -21.33 -11.72 -23.75
CA LEU A 32 -21.44 -11.88 -22.30
C LEU A 32 -21.77 -10.55 -21.61
N GLN A 33 -21.15 -9.45 -22.03
CA GLN A 33 -21.49 -8.12 -21.53
C GLN A 33 -22.95 -7.78 -21.77
N VAL A 34 -23.46 -8.00 -22.99
CA VAL A 34 -24.88 -7.75 -23.34
C VAL A 34 -25.81 -8.65 -22.53
N ALA A 35 -25.44 -9.92 -22.32
CA ALA A 35 -26.23 -10.83 -21.49
C ALA A 35 -26.31 -10.34 -20.03
N ALA A 36 -25.23 -9.79 -19.48
CA ALA A 36 -25.21 -9.19 -18.15
C ALA A 36 -26.09 -7.92 -18.04
N TYR A 37 -26.49 -7.27 -19.16
CA TYR A 37 -27.28 -6.03 -19.11
C TYR A 37 -28.62 -6.23 -18.44
N GLU A 38 -29.32 -7.32 -18.74
CA GLU A 38 -30.64 -7.55 -18.15
C GLU A 38 -30.53 -7.66 -16.63
N LEU A 39 -29.50 -8.32 -16.14
CA LEU A 39 -29.28 -8.48 -14.70
C LEU A 39 -28.86 -7.18 -14.02
N ILE A 40 -27.96 -6.43 -14.65
CA ILE A 40 -27.46 -5.15 -14.10
C ILE A 40 -28.56 -4.09 -14.09
N LEU A 41 -29.36 -3.99 -15.17
CA LEU A 41 -30.34 -2.93 -15.37
C LEU A 41 -31.71 -3.28 -14.80
N GLU A 42 -32.24 -4.42 -15.21
CA GLU A 42 -33.61 -4.83 -14.91
C GLU A 42 -33.67 -5.67 -13.64
N ARG A 43 -32.52 -5.94 -13.01
CA ARG A 43 -32.39 -6.78 -11.81
C ARG A 43 -33.02 -8.14 -12.01
N ARG A 44 -32.97 -8.69 -13.23
CA ARG A 44 -33.59 -9.96 -13.58
C ARG A 44 -32.83 -10.71 -14.67
N LEU A 45 -33.14 -11.98 -14.82
CA LEU A 45 -32.77 -12.79 -15.98
C LEU A 45 -34.04 -13.44 -16.54
N GLY A 46 -34.63 -12.83 -17.56
CA GLY A 46 -35.94 -13.20 -18.08
C GLY A 46 -36.97 -13.41 -16.96
N THR A 47 -37.62 -14.58 -16.95
CA THR A 47 -38.55 -15.02 -15.89
C THR A 47 -37.91 -15.93 -14.85
N LEU A 48 -36.62 -16.27 -15.02
CA LEU A 48 -35.95 -17.30 -14.23
C LEU A 48 -35.46 -16.77 -12.88
N TYR A 49 -35.13 -15.49 -12.80
CA TYR A 49 -34.53 -14.92 -11.61
C TYR A 49 -34.77 -13.40 -11.52
N THR A 50 -34.90 -12.91 -10.29
CA THR A 50 -34.96 -11.49 -9.97
C THR A 50 -34.11 -11.25 -8.73
N VAL A 51 -33.24 -10.24 -8.77
CA VAL A 51 -32.35 -9.88 -7.67
C VAL A 51 -33.18 -9.29 -6.53
N PRO A 52 -33.12 -9.82 -5.30
CA PRO A 52 -33.86 -9.28 -4.16
C PRO A 52 -33.56 -7.79 -3.91
N PRO A 53 -34.52 -6.99 -3.45
CA PRO A 53 -34.40 -5.53 -3.37
C PRO A 53 -33.25 -5.05 -2.46
N GLY A 54 -32.85 -5.85 -1.46
CA GLY A 54 -31.77 -5.53 -0.53
C GLY A 54 -30.34 -5.60 -1.10
N TRP A 55 -30.17 -5.91 -2.39
CA TRP A 55 -28.87 -6.15 -3.01
C TRP A 55 -28.39 -5.04 -3.94
N TYR A 56 -27.13 -4.65 -3.81
CA TYR A 56 -26.46 -3.73 -4.74
C TYR A 56 -25.68 -4.50 -5.80
N ILE A 57 -25.64 -3.94 -7.01
CA ILE A 57 -24.84 -4.46 -8.12
C ILE A 57 -23.63 -3.55 -8.28
N VAL A 58 -22.43 -4.14 -8.24
CA VAL A 58 -21.15 -3.47 -8.43
C VAL A 58 -20.41 -4.19 -9.56
N ALA A 59 -19.66 -3.44 -10.36
CA ALA A 59 -18.78 -4.00 -11.38
C ALA A 59 -17.38 -3.42 -11.22
N ALA A 60 -16.38 -4.26 -11.45
CA ALA A 60 -14.98 -3.87 -11.57
C ALA A 60 -14.49 -4.15 -12.99
N GLY A 61 -13.51 -3.38 -13.43
CA GLY A 61 -12.91 -3.53 -14.74
C GLY A 61 -11.75 -2.57 -14.92
N ASN A 62 -10.86 -2.92 -15.84
CA ASN A 62 -9.74 -2.09 -16.21
C ASN A 62 -10.18 -1.03 -17.24
N ARG A 63 -9.57 0.15 -17.25
CA ARG A 63 -9.92 1.18 -18.25
C ARG A 63 -9.46 0.71 -19.62
N ALA A 64 -10.12 1.17 -20.68
CA ALA A 64 -9.71 0.87 -22.05
C ALA A 64 -8.31 1.42 -22.42
N GLY A 65 -7.82 2.42 -21.67
CA GLY A 65 -6.46 2.94 -21.79
C GLY A 65 -5.42 2.13 -21.00
N ASP A 66 -5.87 1.28 -20.08
CA ASP A 66 -4.99 0.38 -19.33
C ASP A 66 -4.68 -0.80 -20.26
N ARG A 67 -3.39 -1.13 -20.45
CA ARG A 67 -2.93 -2.19 -21.38
C ARG A 67 -3.33 -3.62 -20.97
N ALA A 68 -4.22 -3.76 -19.98
CA ALA A 68 -4.88 -5.01 -19.65
C ALA A 68 -5.93 -5.34 -20.73
N VAL A 69 -6.33 -6.61 -20.82
CA VAL A 69 -7.35 -7.08 -21.77
C VAL A 69 -8.71 -6.47 -21.39
N ALA A 70 -8.99 -5.24 -21.83
CA ALA A 70 -10.19 -4.50 -21.50
C ALA A 70 -10.88 -4.00 -22.77
N GLY A 71 -12.08 -4.55 -23.04
CA GLY A 71 -13.02 -3.97 -24.00
C GLY A 71 -13.70 -2.73 -23.42
N THR A 72 -14.11 -1.81 -24.28
CA THR A 72 -14.95 -0.67 -23.85
C THR A 72 -16.35 -1.15 -23.52
N LEU A 73 -16.91 -0.67 -22.40
CA LEU A 73 -18.33 -0.82 -22.14
C LEU A 73 -19.11 -0.10 -23.25
N SER A 74 -20.24 -0.66 -23.69
CA SER A 74 -21.11 0.08 -24.60
C SER A 74 -21.62 1.36 -23.92
N SER A 75 -21.87 2.41 -24.69
CA SER A 75 -22.39 3.68 -24.17
C SER A 75 -23.69 3.50 -23.38
N ALA A 76 -24.53 2.54 -23.77
CA ALA A 76 -25.78 2.23 -23.09
C ALA A 76 -25.55 1.65 -21.68
N LEU A 77 -24.54 0.79 -21.50
CA LEU A 77 -24.19 0.25 -20.18
C LEU A 77 -23.41 1.28 -19.35
N ALA A 78 -22.49 2.01 -19.99
CA ALA A 78 -21.70 3.03 -19.31
C ALA A 78 -22.60 4.10 -18.66
N ASN A 79 -23.65 4.57 -19.33
CA ASN A 79 -24.57 5.57 -18.77
C ASN A 79 -25.50 5.05 -17.64
N ARG A 80 -25.27 3.82 -17.16
CA ARG A 80 -26.08 3.16 -16.12
C ARG A 80 -25.27 2.80 -14.89
N PHE A 81 -23.96 3.02 -14.93
CA PHE A 81 -23.09 2.93 -13.77
C PHE A 81 -22.75 4.32 -13.22
N CYS A 82 -22.58 4.39 -11.90
CA CYS A 82 -21.74 5.41 -11.29
C CYS A 82 -20.29 4.92 -11.42
N HIS A 83 -19.46 5.64 -12.18
CA HIS A 83 -18.06 5.27 -12.40
C HIS A 83 -17.19 5.86 -11.31
N LEU A 84 -16.47 4.98 -10.60
CA LEU A 84 -15.46 5.36 -9.61
C LEU A 84 -14.11 4.87 -10.09
N ASP A 85 -13.21 5.81 -10.28
CA ASP A 85 -11.83 5.54 -10.67
C ASP A 85 -10.98 5.27 -9.44
N VAL A 86 -10.40 4.07 -9.36
CA VAL A 86 -9.46 3.69 -8.30
C VAL A 86 -8.04 3.79 -8.85
N ALA A 87 -7.19 4.55 -8.16
CA ALA A 87 -5.79 4.70 -8.50
C ALA A 87 -4.91 4.09 -7.41
N VAL A 88 -3.77 3.55 -7.81
CA VAL A 88 -2.78 3.06 -6.85
C VAL A 88 -2.05 4.24 -6.21
N ASN A 89 -1.75 4.12 -4.92
CA ASN A 89 -0.98 5.11 -4.18
C ASN A 89 0.12 4.39 -3.38
N VAL A 90 1.36 4.89 -3.48
CA VAL A 90 2.52 4.28 -2.79
C VAL A 90 2.34 4.35 -1.28
N GLU A 91 1.86 5.46 -0.73
CA GLU A 91 1.71 5.63 0.73
C GLU A 91 0.63 4.71 1.31
N ASP A 92 -0.49 4.51 0.59
CA ASP A 92 -1.53 3.55 0.99
C ASP A 92 -0.98 2.11 0.98
N TRP A 93 -0.20 1.76 -0.04
CA TRP A 93 0.43 0.44 -0.11
C TRP A 93 1.49 0.25 0.97
N VAL A 94 2.29 1.27 1.29
CA VAL A 94 3.28 1.18 2.36
C VAL A 94 2.61 1.02 3.72
N ALA A 95 1.49 1.72 3.97
CA ALA A 95 0.70 1.53 5.18
C ALA A 95 0.18 0.08 5.30
N TRP A 96 -0.42 -0.44 4.23
CA TRP A 96 -0.86 -1.83 4.17
C TRP A 96 0.30 -2.83 4.32
N ALA A 97 1.44 -2.59 3.67
CA ALA A 97 2.63 -3.45 3.74
C ALA A 97 3.18 -3.53 5.16
N ALA A 98 3.15 -2.42 5.91
CA ALA A 98 3.55 -2.39 7.31
C ALA A 98 2.58 -3.18 8.22
N GLU A 99 1.28 -3.17 7.92
CA GLU A 99 0.28 -3.98 8.62
C GLU A 99 0.45 -5.49 8.35
N GLN A 100 0.87 -5.85 7.14
CA GLN A 100 1.19 -7.24 6.75
C GLN A 100 2.60 -7.70 7.18
N ASP A 101 3.34 -6.84 7.89
CA ASP A 101 4.72 -7.07 8.31
C ASP A 101 5.70 -7.41 7.17
N LEU A 102 5.52 -6.77 6.01
CA LEU A 102 6.42 -6.94 4.88
C LEU A 102 7.78 -6.26 5.14
N PRO A 103 8.88 -6.76 4.54
CA PRO A 103 10.20 -6.16 4.71
C PRO A 103 10.21 -4.66 4.32
N PRO A 104 10.65 -3.77 5.22
CA PRO A 104 10.56 -2.32 5.00
C PRO A 104 11.44 -1.83 3.84
N ILE A 105 12.40 -2.63 3.39
CA ILE A 105 13.27 -2.31 2.27
C ILE A 105 12.49 -2.13 0.95
N VAL A 106 11.41 -2.89 0.74
CA VAL A 106 10.57 -2.75 -0.46
C VAL A 106 9.80 -1.43 -0.41
N SER A 107 9.20 -1.11 0.73
CA SER A 107 8.53 0.17 0.95
C SER A 107 9.47 1.37 0.81
N ALA A 108 10.70 1.26 1.34
CA ALA A 108 11.72 2.29 1.22
C ALA A 108 12.14 2.51 -0.24
N PHE A 109 12.34 1.43 -1.00
CA PHE A 109 12.63 1.52 -2.43
C PHE A 109 11.49 2.20 -3.18
N LEU A 110 10.23 1.82 -2.94
CA LEU A 110 9.09 2.39 -3.64
C LEU A 110 8.82 3.85 -3.30
N ARG A 111 9.20 4.31 -2.10
CA ARG A 111 9.16 5.74 -1.75
C ARG A 111 10.29 6.53 -2.39
N PHE A 112 11.49 5.92 -2.51
CA PHE A 112 12.62 6.52 -3.21
C PHE A 112 12.38 6.57 -4.73
N GLN A 113 11.73 5.54 -5.27
CA GLN A 113 11.50 5.37 -6.69
C GLN A 113 10.02 5.07 -7.02
N PRO A 114 9.10 6.05 -6.83
CA PRO A 114 7.66 5.85 -6.98
C PRO A 114 7.22 5.40 -8.37
N GLU A 115 7.97 5.74 -9.42
CA GLU A 115 7.70 5.31 -10.78
C GLU A 115 7.84 3.79 -10.97
N SER A 116 8.60 3.12 -10.09
CA SER A 116 8.70 1.66 -10.08
C SER A 116 7.50 0.99 -9.43
N PHE A 117 6.57 1.72 -8.80
CA PHE A 117 5.44 1.12 -8.10
C PHE A 117 4.42 0.46 -9.04
N LEU A 118 4.14 1.13 -10.17
CA LEU A 118 3.26 0.64 -11.22
C LEU A 118 3.81 1.09 -12.57
N ASP A 119 4.33 0.15 -13.37
CA ASP A 119 4.84 0.41 -14.71
C ASP A 119 4.25 -0.57 -15.74
N LEU A 120 3.40 -0.04 -16.60
CA LEU A 120 2.75 -0.77 -17.70
C LEU A 120 3.45 -0.54 -19.05
N SER A 121 4.57 0.19 -19.08
CA SER A 121 5.25 0.60 -20.32
C SER A 121 6.00 -0.53 -21.02
N GLY A 122 6.51 -1.50 -20.26
CA GLY A 122 7.29 -2.65 -20.73
C GLY A 122 6.45 -3.85 -21.21
N PRO A 123 7.12 -4.99 -21.52
CA PRO A 123 6.44 -6.24 -21.88
C PRO A 123 5.58 -6.77 -20.73
N LEU A 124 4.31 -7.08 -21.02
CA LEU A 124 3.33 -7.57 -20.03
C LEU A 124 3.05 -9.08 -20.16
N ASP A 125 3.85 -9.78 -20.97
CA ASP A 125 3.81 -11.25 -21.13
C ASP A 125 4.59 -12.00 -20.02
N ARG A 126 5.25 -11.24 -19.13
CA ARG A 126 6.01 -11.73 -17.95
C ARG A 126 5.68 -10.89 -16.72
N GLY A 127 6.46 -11.01 -15.64
CA GLY A 127 6.35 -10.13 -14.47
C GLY A 127 6.71 -8.68 -14.79
N TRP A 128 5.96 -7.76 -14.20
CA TRP A 128 6.08 -6.30 -14.39
C TRP A 128 5.74 -5.59 -13.07
N PRO A 129 6.19 -4.33 -12.87
CA PRO A 129 6.02 -3.64 -11.60
C PRO A 129 4.56 -3.26 -11.34
N SER A 130 4.01 -3.80 -10.26
CA SER A 130 2.66 -3.59 -9.76
C SER A 130 2.64 -3.73 -8.24
N PRO A 131 1.63 -3.17 -7.53
CA PRO A 131 1.48 -3.39 -6.09
C PRO A 131 1.53 -4.89 -5.69
N ARG A 132 0.89 -5.75 -6.50
CA ARG A 132 0.85 -7.21 -6.31
C ARG A 132 2.22 -7.87 -6.53
N SER A 133 2.97 -7.45 -7.54
CA SER A 133 4.31 -8.02 -7.77
C SER A 133 5.30 -7.58 -6.70
N TRP A 134 5.19 -6.35 -6.18
CA TRP A 134 6.02 -5.87 -5.08
C TRP A 134 5.73 -6.57 -3.76
N GLU A 135 4.46 -6.89 -3.48
CA GLU A 135 4.10 -7.80 -2.38
C GLU A 135 4.81 -9.16 -2.56
N ARG A 136 4.77 -9.75 -3.77
CA ARG A 136 5.46 -11.03 -4.03
C ARG A 136 6.97 -10.92 -3.87
N VAL A 137 7.58 -9.79 -4.22
CA VAL A 137 9.01 -9.53 -3.96
C VAL A 137 9.27 -9.50 -2.45
N ALA A 138 8.47 -8.77 -1.68
CA ALA A 138 8.55 -8.73 -0.23
C ALA A 138 8.43 -10.13 0.41
N VAL A 139 7.43 -10.91 0.01
CA VAL A 139 7.24 -12.30 0.47
C VAL A 139 8.43 -13.19 0.07
N THR A 140 8.98 -13.01 -1.14
CA THR A 140 10.18 -13.74 -1.59
C THR A 140 11.39 -13.44 -0.71
N LEU A 141 11.57 -12.19 -0.26
CA LEU A 141 12.65 -11.83 0.66
C LEU A 141 12.47 -12.46 2.05
N MET A 142 11.25 -12.52 2.56
CA MET A 142 10.96 -13.13 3.88
C MET A 142 11.30 -14.62 3.91
N HIS A 143 10.95 -15.35 2.86
CA HIS A 143 11.11 -16.81 2.82
C HIS A 143 12.39 -17.27 2.11
N GLY A 144 13.07 -16.36 1.40
CA GLY A 144 14.22 -16.65 0.57
C GLY A 144 15.56 -16.24 1.16
N ALA A 145 15.65 -15.97 2.47
CA ALA A 145 16.88 -15.49 3.11
C ALA A 145 18.10 -16.42 2.92
N GLU A 146 17.87 -17.73 2.76
CA GLU A 146 18.92 -18.73 2.52
C GLU A 146 19.25 -18.94 1.03
N LEU A 147 18.50 -18.31 0.12
CA LEU A 147 18.73 -18.47 -1.31
C LEU A 147 20.04 -17.78 -1.72
N PRO A 148 20.87 -18.43 -2.55
CA PRO A 148 21.98 -17.77 -3.21
C PRO A 148 21.53 -16.49 -3.93
N GLU A 149 22.32 -15.43 -3.83
CA GLU A 149 21.99 -14.10 -4.36
C GLU A 149 21.62 -14.11 -5.85
N HIS A 150 22.27 -14.96 -6.64
CA HIS A 150 21.94 -15.12 -8.05
C HIS A 150 20.54 -15.69 -8.29
N LEU A 151 20.03 -16.59 -7.43
CA LEU A 151 18.66 -17.09 -7.51
C LEU A 151 17.66 -16.04 -7.04
N MET A 152 17.97 -15.34 -5.94
CA MET A 152 17.15 -14.21 -5.48
C MET A 152 16.95 -13.18 -6.59
N ARG A 153 18.04 -12.79 -7.28
CA ARG A 153 17.98 -11.92 -8.45
C ARG A 153 17.03 -12.43 -9.52
N ARG A 154 17.11 -13.71 -9.90
CA ARG A 154 16.21 -14.30 -10.92
C ARG A 154 14.74 -14.28 -10.51
N LEU A 155 14.46 -14.50 -9.22
CA LEU A 155 13.09 -14.44 -8.70
C LEU A 155 12.54 -13.02 -8.78
N VAL A 156 13.30 -12.03 -8.33
CA VAL A 156 12.90 -10.62 -8.41
C VAL A 156 12.71 -10.18 -9.88
N GLU A 157 13.65 -10.50 -10.77
CA GLU A 157 13.54 -10.26 -12.21
C GLU A 157 12.26 -10.88 -12.81
N GLY A 158 11.91 -12.10 -12.38
CA GLY A 158 10.71 -12.79 -12.84
C GLY A 158 9.40 -12.19 -12.34
N LEU A 159 9.43 -11.43 -11.24
CA LEU A 159 8.25 -10.82 -10.62
C LEU A 159 7.97 -9.41 -11.13
N VAL A 160 9.00 -8.56 -11.19
CA VAL A 160 8.86 -7.13 -11.54
C VAL A 160 9.53 -6.75 -12.86
N GLY A 161 10.14 -7.71 -13.56
CA GLY A 161 10.89 -7.45 -14.78
C GLY A 161 12.33 -6.98 -14.51
N VAL A 162 13.18 -7.08 -15.54
CA VAL A 162 14.64 -6.88 -15.41
C VAL A 162 15.00 -5.45 -14.97
N GLY A 163 14.34 -4.43 -15.50
CA GLY A 163 14.65 -3.03 -15.23
C GLY A 163 14.40 -2.65 -13.76
N ALA A 164 13.18 -2.86 -13.28
CA ALA A 164 12.83 -2.59 -11.89
C ALA A 164 13.59 -3.48 -10.91
N ALA A 165 13.82 -4.75 -11.25
CA ALA A 165 14.63 -5.66 -10.43
C ALA A 165 16.06 -5.15 -10.28
N ALA A 166 16.71 -4.70 -11.37
CA ALA A 166 18.07 -4.18 -11.31
C ALA A 166 18.18 -2.96 -10.38
N GLN A 167 17.22 -2.04 -10.47
CA GLN A 167 17.15 -0.85 -9.60
C GLN A 167 16.92 -1.22 -8.13
N PHE A 168 15.95 -2.10 -7.86
CA PHE A 168 15.66 -2.57 -6.51
C PHE A 168 16.84 -3.31 -5.87
N LEU A 169 17.49 -4.21 -6.61
CA LEU A 169 18.62 -4.98 -6.10
C LEU A 169 19.83 -4.10 -5.83
N ALA A 170 20.09 -3.10 -6.68
CA ALA A 170 21.14 -2.11 -6.43
C ALA A 170 20.83 -1.25 -5.19
N PHE A 171 19.56 -0.83 -5.03
CA PHE A 171 19.12 -0.12 -3.83
C PHE A 171 19.30 -0.97 -2.56
N ARG A 172 18.96 -2.26 -2.61
CA ARG A 172 19.15 -3.19 -1.50
C ARG A 172 20.62 -3.36 -1.14
N GLU A 173 21.48 -3.57 -2.14
CA GLU A 173 22.94 -3.70 -1.94
C GLU A 173 23.54 -2.44 -1.29
N LEU A 174 23.07 -1.25 -1.69
CA LEU A 174 23.46 0.00 -1.01
C LEU A 174 22.94 0.05 0.43
N ALA A 175 21.72 -0.40 0.68
CA ALA A 175 21.13 -0.42 2.01
C ALA A 175 21.84 -1.38 2.99
N ASP A 176 22.58 -2.39 2.49
CA ASP A 176 23.41 -3.25 3.33
C ASP A 176 24.56 -2.49 4.02
N SER A 177 24.91 -1.28 3.54
CA SER A 177 25.90 -0.42 4.19
C SER A 177 25.32 0.46 5.31
N LEU A 178 24.03 0.29 5.64
CA LEU A 178 23.40 1.06 6.71
C LEU A 178 23.94 0.63 8.09
N PRO A 179 23.98 1.56 9.06
CA PRO A 179 24.36 1.24 10.44
C PRO A 179 23.38 0.25 11.08
N ASP A 180 23.84 -0.53 12.06
CA ASP A 180 23.00 -1.47 12.79
C ASP A 180 21.97 -0.70 13.63
N VAL A 181 20.74 -0.63 13.10
CA VAL A 181 19.62 0.04 13.73
C VAL A 181 19.27 -0.60 15.08
N ASP A 182 19.41 -1.91 15.25
CA ASP A 182 19.10 -2.54 16.54
C ASP A 182 20.15 -2.19 17.59
N ALA A 183 21.45 -2.21 17.23
CA ALA A 183 22.53 -1.79 18.12
C ALA A 183 22.37 -0.32 18.53
N TRP A 184 22.04 0.54 17.58
CA TRP A 184 21.74 1.94 17.87
C TRP A 184 20.49 2.11 18.75
N LEU A 185 19.40 1.37 18.52
CA LEU A 185 18.21 1.45 19.36
C LEU A 185 18.45 0.96 20.79
N ARG A 186 19.35 -0.01 20.99
CA ARG A 186 19.80 -0.46 22.32
C ARG A 186 20.76 0.52 23.01
N GLY A 187 21.45 1.35 22.23
CA GLY A 187 22.46 2.28 22.74
C GLY A 187 23.87 1.75 22.76
N ASP A 188 24.11 0.66 22.06
CA ASP A 188 25.43 0.07 21.92
C ASP A 188 26.30 0.88 20.95
N GLU A 189 25.68 1.54 19.96
CA GLU A 189 26.37 2.27 18.90
C GLU A 189 25.74 3.63 18.59
N SER A 190 26.55 4.54 18.03
CA SER A 190 26.09 5.79 17.44
C SER A 190 25.66 5.57 15.99
N LEU A 191 24.61 6.27 15.55
CA LEU A 191 24.13 6.20 14.18
C LEU A 191 24.56 7.43 13.38
N THR A 192 25.19 7.22 12.23
CA THR A 192 25.46 8.28 11.26
C THR A 192 24.39 8.26 10.19
N VAL A 193 23.67 9.37 10.02
CA VAL A 193 22.67 9.51 8.96
C VAL A 193 23.37 9.65 7.61
N PRO A 194 23.07 8.79 6.62
CA PRO A 194 23.63 8.92 5.28
C PRO A 194 23.17 10.22 4.60
N GLU A 195 24.04 10.84 3.79
CA GLU A 195 23.66 12.01 2.98
C GLU A 195 22.76 11.65 1.79
N ARG A 196 22.88 10.43 1.28
CA ARG A 196 22.15 10.02 0.08
C ARG A 196 20.66 9.80 0.37
N PRO A 197 19.73 10.35 -0.44
CA PRO A 197 18.29 10.22 -0.20
C PRO A 197 17.77 8.76 -0.20
N ASP A 198 18.28 7.90 -1.07
CA ASP A 198 17.94 6.46 -1.12
C ASP A 198 18.20 5.78 0.23
N LEU A 199 19.40 5.97 0.78
CA LEU A 199 19.80 5.44 2.07
C LEU A 199 19.02 6.05 3.23
N ARG A 200 18.58 7.32 3.14
CA ARG A 200 17.69 7.93 4.15
C ARG A 200 16.31 7.29 4.15
N PHE A 201 15.73 6.96 3.00
CA PHE A 201 14.47 6.20 2.94
C PHE A 201 14.62 4.81 3.56
N ALA A 202 15.70 4.10 3.22
CA ALA A 202 15.99 2.79 3.78
C ALA A 202 16.20 2.85 5.31
N LEU A 203 16.96 3.84 5.80
CA LEU A 203 17.17 4.07 7.22
C LEU A 203 15.85 4.38 7.96
N VAL A 204 15.05 5.32 7.47
CA VAL A 204 13.77 5.69 8.11
C VAL A 204 12.82 4.50 8.17
N GLY A 205 12.70 3.74 7.06
CA GLY A 205 11.89 2.53 7.03
C GLY A 205 12.38 1.46 8.02
N ALA A 206 13.69 1.24 8.10
CA ALA A 206 14.29 0.32 9.06
C ALA A 206 14.05 0.76 10.51
N VAL A 207 14.28 2.03 10.85
CA VAL A 207 14.05 2.58 12.19
C VAL A 207 12.59 2.44 12.60
N ALA A 208 11.65 2.89 11.77
CA ALA A 208 10.21 2.80 12.08
C ALA A 208 9.76 1.35 12.30
N HIS A 209 10.30 0.40 11.52
CA HIS A 209 10.01 -1.01 11.65
C HIS A 209 10.63 -1.63 12.93
N ARG A 210 11.84 -1.23 13.33
CA ARG A 210 12.53 -1.82 14.50
C ARG A 210 12.11 -1.21 15.84
N VAL A 211 11.72 0.07 15.89
CA VAL A 211 11.32 0.76 17.14
C VAL A 211 10.24 0.00 17.91
N TRP A 212 9.21 -0.49 17.22
CA TRP A 212 8.08 -1.20 17.85
C TRP A 212 8.44 -2.63 18.30
N ARG A 213 9.53 -3.19 17.78
CA ARG A 213 10.08 -4.51 18.12
C ARG A 213 11.18 -4.45 19.18
N ALA A 214 11.67 -3.25 19.50
CA ALA A 214 12.71 -3.08 20.49
C ALA A 214 12.22 -3.51 21.89
N PRO A 215 13.07 -4.20 22.69
CA PRO A 215 12.72 -4.59 24.06
C PRO A 215 12.34 -3.39 24.94
N GLN A 216 13.02 -2.24 24.75
CA GLN A 216 12.80 -1.00 25.47
C GLN A 216 12.11 0.05 24.59
N ARG A 217 10.84 -0.17 24.27
CA ARG A 217 10.07 0.68 23.32
C ARG A 217 10.13 2.18 23.62
N ARG A 218 10.01 2.60 24.88
CA ARG A 218 10.08 4.04 25.25
C ARG A 218 11.42 4.67 24.87
N ALA A 219 12.53 4.00 25.19
CA ALA A 219 13.86 4.48 24.84
C ALA A 219 14.08 4.48 23.32
N ALA A 220 13.58 3.45 22.62
CA ALA A 220 13.64 3.37 21.16
C ALA A 220 12.86 4.51 20.48
N ILE A 221 11.64 4.81 20.94
CA ILE A 221 10.82 5.93 20.47
C ILE A 221 11.55 7.26 20.71
N GLN A 222 12.14 7.45 21.89
CA GLN A 222 12.88 8.65 22.20
C GLN A 222 14.06 8.85 21.24
N ARG A 223 14.89 7.82 21.04
CA ARG A 223 16.03 7.85 20.09
C ARG A 223 15.57 8.13 18.66
N ALA A 224 14.47 7.54 18.22
CA ALA A 224 13.90 7.78 16.89
C ALA A 224 13.44 9.23 16.71
N LEU A 225 12.84 9.84 17.74
CA LEU A 225 12.47 11.25 17.68
C LEU A 225 13.69 12.17 17.70
N GLU A 226 14.72 11.87 18.51
CA GLU A 226 15.99 12.62 18.54
C GLU A 226 16.76 12.52 17.22
N LEU A 227 16.69 11.39 16.51
CA LEU A 227 17.28 11.22 15.18
C LEU A 227 16.73 12.24 14.16
N SER A 228 15.52 12.75 14.38
CA SER A 228 14.89 13.72 13.47
C SER A 228 15.67 15.02 13.34
N ASP A 229 16.45 15.39 14.37
CA ASP A 229 17.25 16.62 14.38
C ASP A 229 18.30 16.64 13.25
N VAL A 230 18.77 15.45 12.83
CA VAL A 230 19.78 15.27 11.78
C VAL A 230 19.22 14.72 10.46
N LEU A 231 17.96 14.28 10.43
CA LEU A 231 17.30 13.76 9.21
C LEU A 231 16.79 14.87 8.27
N GLY A 232 16.53 16.07 8.82
CA GLY A 232 15.80 17.13 8.14
C GLY A 232 14.28 16.91 8.18
N SER A 233 13.50 18.00 8.04
CA SER A 233 12.07 18.00 8.35
C SER A 233 11.22 17.03 7.53
N ASP A 234 11.61 16.75 6.28
CA ASP A 234 10.85 15.85 5.42
C ASP A 234 10.95 14.38 5.87
N PHE A 235 12.16 13.92 6.20
CA PHE A 235 12.39 12.58 6.70
C PHE A 235 11.97 12.43 8.17
N ALA A 236 12.08 13.50 8.96
CA ALA A 236 11.51 13.55 10.31
C ALA A 236 9.98 13.34 10.27
N ALA A 237 9.27 14.08 9.41
CA ALA A 237 7.82 13.93 9.26
C ALA A 237 7.44 12.54 8.75
N LEU A 238 8.21 11.97 7.83
CA LEU A 238 8.04 10.59 7.36
C LEU A 238 8.20 9.58 8.50
N LEU A 239 9.29 9.67 9.26
CA LEU A 239 9.56 8.80 10.39
C LEU A 239 8.44 8.86 11.43
N LEU A 240 8.01 10.07 11.82
CA LEU A 240 6.90 10.21 12.76
C LEU A 240 5.61 9.59 12.18
N THR A 241 5.32 9.82 10.91
CA THR A 241 4.14 9.26 10.26
C THR A 241 4.16 7.73 10.30
N ASP A 242 5.29 7.11 9.97
CA ASP A 242 5.46 5.65 10.02
C ASP A 242 5.42 5.09 11.45
N LEU A 243 5.87 5.86 12.45
CA LEU A 243 5.75 5.48 13.85
C LEU A 243 4.29 5.46 14.32
N LEU A 244 3.42 6.29 13.76
CA LEU A 244 2.04 6.45 14.22
C LEU A 244 1.02 5.63 13.42
N ARG A 245 1.27 5.35 12.14
CA ARG A 245 0.33 4.61 11.28
C ARG A 245 0.07 3.18 11.81
N GLY A 246 -1.20 2.78 11.78
CA GLY A 246 -1.63 1.43 12.18
C GLY A 246 -1.39 1.07 13.66
N ARG A 247 -1.20 2.07 14.53
CA ARG A 247 -0.89 1.87 15.95
C ARG A 247 -2.09 2.03 16.87
N SER A 248 -2.03 1.31 18.00
CA SER A 248 -3.05 1.38 19.05
C SER A 248 -3.02 2.73 19.76
N ALA A 249 -4.11 3.11 20.42
CA ALA A 249 -4.15 4.35 21.20
C ALA A 249 -3.05 4.42 22.28
N ASP A 250 -2.65 3.28 22.86
CA ASP A 250 -1.59 3.23 23.86
C ASP A 250 -0.20 3.44 23.25
N ASP A 251 0.05 2.85 22.08
CA ASP A 251 1.28 3.08 21.31
C ASP A 251 1.40 4.56 20.91
N LEU A 252 0.31 5.17 20.44
CA LEU A 252 0.29 6.60 20.10
C LEU A 252 0.64 7.45 21.34
N ARG A 253 0.08 7.14 22.52
CA ARG A 253 0.43 7.83 23.76
C ARG A 253 1.91 7.73 24.10
N LEU A 254 2.56 6.58 23.86
CA LEU A 254 3.99 6.43 24.11
C LEU A 254 4.84 7.41 23.28
N VAL A 255 4.46 7.64 22.02
CA VAL A 255 5.15 8.62 21.16
C VAL A 255 4.93 10.04 21.67
N LEU A 256 3.68 10.39 21.97
CA LEU A 256 3.30 11.74 22.39
C LEU A 256 3.84 12.14 23.76
N GLN A 257 4.03 11.17 24.66
CA GLN A 257 4.58 11.36 25.99
C GLN A 257 6.12 11.32 26.03
N SER A 258 6.78 11.08 24.89
CA SER A 258 8.23 11.16 24.81
C SER A 258 8.72 12.56 25.14
N SER A 259 9.77 12.68 25.94
CA SER A 259 10.41 13.96 26.26
C SER A 259 10.97 14.68 25.03
N ALA A 260 11.27 13.95 23.95
CA ALA A 260 11.74 14.51 22.68
C ALA A 260 10.61 15.10 21.82
N PHE A 261 9.35 14.68 22.04
CA PHE A 261 8.23 15.06 21.17
C PHE A 261 7.93 16.58 21.13
N PRO A 262 7.97 17.35 22.24
CA PRO A 262 7.77 18.80 22.19
C PRO A 262 8.83 19.53 21.35
N GLY A 263 10.10 19.11 21.46
CA GLY A 263 11.21 19.66 20.67
C GLY A 263 11.02 19.35 19.18
N TRP A 264 10.71 18.08 18.89
CA TRP A 264 10.38 17.61 17.56
C TRP A 264 9.23 18.42 16.94
N LEU A 265 8.13 18.63 17.68
CA LEU A 265 6.96 19.37 17.20
C LEU A 265 7.28 20.82 16.88
N LYS A 266 8.08 21.48 17.72
CA LYS A 266 8.52 22.86 17.50
C LYS A 266 9.35 22.99 16.22
N GLN A 267 10.23 22.02 15.95
CA GLN A 267 11.17 22.06 14.82
C GLN A 267 10.54 21.59 13.51
N HIS A 268 9.79 20.50 13.53
CA HIS A 268 9.32 19.80 12.33
C HIS A 268 7.80 19.88 12.13
N GLY A 269 7.04 20.31 13.13
CA GLY A 269 5.58 20.48 13.06
C GLY A 269 5.06 21.25 11.85
N PRO A 270 5.72 22.31 11.36
CA PRO A 270 5.28 23.00 10.13
C PRO A 270 5.27 22.10 8.89
N ALA A 271 6.23 21.16 8.75
CA ALA A 271 6.33 20.27 7.59
C ALA A 271 5.23 19.20 7.55
N LEU A 272 4.64 18.86 8.69
CA LEU A 272 3.49 17.94 8.78
C LEU A 272 2.20 18.53 8.20
N ARG A 273 1.99 19.85 8.30
CA ARG A 273 0.70 20.48 7.99
C ARG A 273 0.24 20.29 6.53
N GLY A 274 1.16 19.98 5.61
CA GLY A 274 0.86 19.68 4.21
C GLY A 274 0.88 18.20 3.84
N ARG A 275 1.22 17.28 4.77
CA ARG A 275 1.45 15.85 4.51
C ARG A 275 0.44 14.90 5.17
N LEU A 276 -0.45 15.44 5.98
CA LEU A 276 -1.53 14.68 6.61
C LEU A 276 -2.65 14.44 5.58
N THR A 277 -2.69 13.22 5.03
CA THR A 277 -3.81 12.71 4.22
C THR A 277 -4.25 11.33 4.73
N ARG A 278 -5.51 11.29 5.19
CA ARG A 278 -6.45 10.20 5.57
C ARG A 278 -5.86 8.93 6.20
N GLY A 279 -6.30 8.68 7.44
CA GLY A 279 -6.10 7.42 8.18
C GLY A 279 -5.47 7.67 9.55
N ALA A 280 -4.26 8.23 9.56
CA ALA A 280 -3.56 8.66 10.79
C ALA A 280 -3.97 10.07 11.28
N ASP A 281 -4.66 10.83 10.42
CA ASP A 281 -4.93 12.26 10.61
C ASP A 281 -5.83 12.60 11.78
N ALA A 282 -6.81 11.76 12.14
CA ALA A 282 -7.73 12.14 13.22
C ALA A 282 -7.01 12.23 14.57
N VAL A 283 -6.10 11.30 14.85
CA VAL A 283 -5.33 11.31 16.10
C VAL A 283 -4.25 12.38 16.04
N LEU A 284 -3.47 12.45 14.96
CA LEU A 284 -2.45 13.50 14.80
C LEU A 284 -3.04 14.91 14.81
N ALA A 285 -4.15 15.15 14.11
CA ALA A 285 -4.84 16.44 14.15
C ALA A 285 -5.43 16.74 15.53
N SER A 286 -5.95 15.75 16.26
CA SER A 286 -6.42 15.95 17.64
C SER A 286 -5.28 16.32 18.60
N VAL A 287 -4.11 15.72 18.42
CA VAL A 287 -2.91 16.00 19.21
C VAL A 287 -2.33 17.37 18.88
N LEU A 288 -2.19 17.69 17.59
CA LEU A 288 -1.69 18.98 17.13
C LEU A 288 -2.66 20.13 17.45
N GLY A 289 -3.97 19.85 17.45
CA GLY A 289 -5.01 20.79 17.89
C GLY A 289 -5.04 20.98 19.41
N GLY A 290 -4.83 19.91 20.18
CA GLY A 290 -4.78 19.96 21.65
C GLY A 290 -3.53 20.62 22.22
N ALA A 291 -2.39 20.55 21.52
CA ALA A 291 -1.15 21.25 21.91
C ALA A 291 -1.15 22.76 21.56
N SER A 292 -2.20 23.25 20.91
CA SER A 292 -2.40 24.67 20.58
C SER A 292 -3.33 25.42 21.54
N ALA A 293 -3.74 24.78 22.64
CA ALA A 293 -4.47 25.35 23.77
C ALA A 293 -3.59 25.32 25.04
#